data_AF-A0A7S1J4T8-F1
#
_entry.id   AF-A0A7S1J4T8-F1
#
_cell.length_a   1.000
_cell.length_b   1.000
_cell.length_c   1.000
_cell.angle_alpha   90.00
_cell.angle_beta   90.00
_cell.angle_gamma   90.00
#
_symmetry.space_group_name_H-M   'P 1'
#
loop_
_entity.id
_entity.type
_entity.pdbx_description
1 polymer ?
#
loop_
_entity_poly.entity_id
_entity_poly.type
_entity_poly.pdbx_seq_one_letter_code
_entity_poly.pdbx_strand_id
1 'polypeptide(L)'
;QHLREVLHGLGMASPGPDPSSSACSDSVHGLPLHHAAAAPDLYIHVHLTPTGITAGVPLLVRRVKTYYLPVKGLHHSVCWGLALSARLRPGEVVLDPMCGKATVLCEAAAFWPGVRYLGCDIDGAQVADAVLNTEYAGLQGKVEIVLGSVR
;
A
#
# COMPACT_ATOMS: atom_id res chain seq x y z
N GLN A 1 -2.46 -22.41 22.79
CA GLN A 1 -3.48 -23.27 23.42
C GLN A 1 -4.77 -22.50 23.71
N HIS A 2 -4.67 -21.27 24.24
CA HIS A 2 -5.81 -20.41 24.59
C HIS A 2 -6.70 -19.92 23.41
N LEU A 3 -6.19 -19.85 22.18
CA LEU A 3 -6.95 -19.42 20.99
C LEU A 3 -7.88 -20.49 20.38
N ARG A 4 -7.67 -21.77 20.71
CA ARG A 4 -8.50 -22.88 20.20
C ARG A 4 -9.80 -23.05 21.00
N GLU A 5 -9.81 -22.64 22.26
CA GLU A 5 -10.99 -22.70 23.13
C GLU A 5 -12.02 -21.62 22.78
N VAL A 6 -11.57 -20.43 22.34
CA VAL A 6 -12.44 -19.31 21.96
C VAL A 6 -13.26 -19.60 20.69
N LEU A 7 -12.70 -20.37 19.75
CA LEU A 7 -13.38 -20.68 18.48
C LEU A 7 -14.42 -21.80 18.60
N HIS A 8 -14.27 -22.72 19.57
CA HIS A 8 -15.27 -23.76 19.83
C HIS A 8 -16.53 -23.22 20.54
N GLY A 9 -16.44 -22.07 21.21
CA GLY A 9 -17.57 -21.42 21.90
C GLY A 9 -18.50 -20.62 20.98
N LEU A 10 -18.14 -20.42 19.71
CA LEU A 10 -18.91 -19.59 18.75
C LEU A 10 -19.62 -20.38 17.65
N GLY A 11 -19.63 -21.72 17.70
CA GLY A 11 -20.49 -22.56 16.84
C GLY A 11 -20.27 -22.42 15.33
N MET A 12 -19.11 -21.92 14.89
CA MET A 12 -18.83 -21.69 13.46
C MET A 12 -18.02 -22.86 12.90
N ALA A 13 -18.68 -23.72 12.12
CA ALA A 13 -18.04 -24.82 11.40
C ALA A 13 -17.26 -24.31 10.17
N SER A 14 -16.06 -24.84 9.95
CA SER A 14 -15.20 -24.54 8.80
C SER A 14 -15.79 -25.11 7.49
N PRO A 15 -15.76 -24.37 6.36
CA PRO A 15 -16.21 -24.91 5.08
C PRO A 15 -15.16 -25.88 4.50
N GLY A 16 -15.62 -27.07 4.08
CA GLY A 16 -14.80 -28.05 3.34
C GLY A 16 -14.64 -27.67 1.86
N PRO A 17 -13.61 -28.17 1.15
CA PRO A 17 -13.33 -27.80 -0.23
C PRO A 17 -14.24 -28.53 -1.24
N ASP A 18 -14.64 -27.78 -2.28
CA ASP A 18 -15.47 -28.20 -3.43
C ASP A 18 -14.78 -29.25 -4.34
N PRO A 19 -15.52 -30.21 -4.94
CA PRO A 19 -14.95 -31.36 -5.64
C PRO A 19 -14.92 -31.20 -7.17
N SER A 20 -14.47 -30.07 -7.71
CA SER A 20 -14.36 -29.91 -9.17
C SER A 20 -13.14 -29.11 -9.61
N SER A 21 -11.98 -29.78 -9.66
CA SER A 21 -10.86 -29.37 -10.51
C SER A 21 -10.39 -30.56 -11.33
N SER A 22 -10.92 -30.66 -12.54
CA SER A 22 -10.48 -31.58 -13.58
C SER A 22 -9.03 -31.33 -13.96
N ALA A 23 -8.26 -32.41 -14.03
CA ALA A 23 -6.84 -32.43 -14.38
C ALA A 23 -6.58 -31.86 -15.78
N CYS A 24 -5.63 -30.92 -15.88
CA CYS A 24 -4.94 -30.59 -17.12
C CYS A 24 -3.55 -31.24 -17.04
N SER A 25 -3.35 -32.29 -17.82
CA SER A 25 -2.08 -33.00 -17.95
C SER A 25 -1.17 -32.24 -18.90
N ASP A 26 -0.05 -31.71 -18.42
CA ASP A 26 1.09 -31.35 -19.27
C ASP A 26 2.39 -31.75 -18.59
N SER A 27 2.91 -32.88 -19.05
CA SER A 27 4.19 -33.45 -18.68
C SER A 27 5.31 -32.78 -19.48
N VAL A 28 6.14 -31.97 -18.80
CA VAL A 28 7.49 -31.64 -19.23
C VAL A 28 8.45 -32.15 -18.16
N HIS A 29 9.31 -33.08 -18.58
CA HIS A 29 10.53 -33.57 -17.92
C HIS A 29 10.67 -33.29 -16.40
N GLY A 30 10.27 -34.30 -15.62
CA GLY A 30 10.97 -34.78 -14.44
C GLY A 30 11.53 -33.74 -13.47
N LEU A 31 10.68 -33.21 -12.60
CA LEU A 31 10.86 -33.07 -11.15
C LEU A 31 9.54 -32.52 -10.58
N PRO A 32 8.93 -33.14 -9.55
CA PRO A 32 7.71 -32.62 -8.95
C PRO A 32 8.05 -31.34 -8.15
N LEU A 33 7.82 -30.17 -8.74
CA LEU A 33 8.03 -28.86 -8.09
C LEU A 33 6.85 -28.41 -7.21
N HIS A 34 6.02 -29.34 -6.75
CA HIS A 34 4.91 -29.02 -5.87
C HIS A 34 5.03 -29.78 -4.55
N HIS A 35 6.08 -29.46 -3.79
CA HIS A 35 5.91 -29.47 -2.33
C HIS A 35 5.12 -28.23 -1.99
N ALA A 36 3.89 -28.40 -1.51
CA ALA A 36 3.15 -27.33 -0.85
C ALA A 36 4.00 -26.89 0.35
N ALA A 37 4.81 -25.85 0.15
CA ALA A 37 5.69 -25.36 1.19
C ALA A 37 4.83 -24.76 2.29
N ALA A 38 4.97 -25.32 3.50
CA ALA A 38 4.69 -24.58 4.72
C ALA A 38 5.35 -23.19 4.64
N ALA A 39 4.85 -22.21 5.39
CA ALA A 39 5.39 -20.86 5.44
C ALA A 39 6.93 -20.90 5.57
N PRO A 40 7.70 -20.57 4.50
CA PRO A 40 9.13 -20.82 4.48
C PRO A 40 9.86 -19.81 5.36
N ASP A 41 10.89 -20.27 6.07
CA ASP A 41 11.74 -19.42 6.90
C ASP A 41 12.60 -18.45 6.08
N LEU A 42 12.76 -18.72 4.78
CA LEU A 42 13.58 -17.94 3.86
C LEU A 42 12.96 -17.88 2.47
N TYR A 43 12.92 -16.67 1.90
CA TYR A 43 12.60 -16.43 0.50
C TYR A 43 13.88 -16.09 -0.26
N ILE A 44 14.02 -16.59 -1.49
CA ILE A 44 15.08 -16.20 -2.42
C ILE A 44 14.40 -15.71 -3.69
N HIS A 45 14.68 -14.47 -4.08
CA HIS A 45 14.19 -13.86 -5.30
C HIS A 45 15.23 -14.03 -6.39
N VAL A 46 14.88 -14.75 -7.46
CA VAL A 46 15.76 -14.97 -8.61
C VAL A 46 15.20 -14.18 -9.80
N HIS A 47 15.99 -13.23 -10.28
CA HIS A 47 15.69 -12.46 -11.48
C HIS A 47 16.56 -12.97 -12.63
N LEU A 48 15.89 -13.47 -13.67
CA LEU A 48 16.52 -13.94 -14.89
C LEU A 48 16.44 -12.82 -15.94
N THR A 49 17.58 -12.48 -16.52
CA THR A 49 17.67 -11.55 -17.65
C THR A 49 18.37 -12.24 -18.82
N PRO A 50 18.26 -11.71 -20.05
CA PRO A 50 18.99 -12.27 -21.19
C PRO A 50 20.51 -12.32 -21.00
N THR A 51 21.05 -11.48 -20.12
CA THR A 51 22.49 -11.33 -19.89
C THR A 51 22.98 -11.99 -18.59
N GLY A 52 22.09 -12.58 -17.79
CA GLY A 52 22.50 -13.26 -16.57
C GLY A 52 21.40 -13.58 -15.58
N ILE A 53 21.84 -14.00 -14.40
CA ILE A 53 20.98 -14.41 -13.29
C ILE A 53 21.40 -13.62 -12.06
N THR A 54 20.44 -12.97 -11.42
CA THR A 54 20.64 -12.33 -10.11
C THR A 54 19.75 -13.02 -9.09
N ALA A 55 20.34 -13.59 -8.05
CA ALA A 55 19.61 -14.13 -6.90
C ALA A 55 19.83 -13.21 -5.69
N GLY A 56 18.77 -12.92 -4.94
CA GLY A 56 18.82 -12.08 -3.75
C GLY A 56 17.85 -12.54 -2.68
N VAL A 57 18.24 -12.37 -1.42
CA VAL A 57 17.34 -12.58 -0.29
C VAL A 57 16.61 -11.26 -0.02
N PRO A 58 15.28 -11.19 -0.12
CA PRO A 58 14.53 -10.00 0.28
C PRO A 58 14.64 -9.85 1.80
N LEU A 59 15.64 -9.09 2.26
CA LEU A 59 15.82 -8.75 3.68
C LEU A 59 14.65 -7.91 4.19
N LEU A 60 14.14 -7.07 3.30
CA LEU A 60 12.86 -6.41 3.45
C LEU A 60 11.80 -7.41 2.98
N VAL A 61 11.38 -8.33 3.86
CA VAL A 61 10.00 -8.81 3.78
C VAL A 61 9.18 -7.54 3.68
N ARG A 62 8.24 -7.43 2.75
CA ARG A 62 7.35 -6.27 2.68
C ARG A 62 6.63 -6.17 4.03
N ARG A 63 7.24 -5.51 5.01
CA ARG A 63 6.64 -5.01 6.25
C ARG A 63 5.75 -3.83 5.89
N VAL A 64 5.16 -3.84 4.70
CA VAL A 64 3.99 -3.06 4.39
C VAL A 64 2.83 -3.80 5.06
N LYS A 65 2.86 -3.81 6.40
CA LYS A 65 1.63 -3.66 7.16
C LYS A 65 1.16 -2.24 6.84
N THR A 66 0.47 -2.15 5.71
CA THR A 66 -0.64 -1.26 5.41
C THR A 66 -0.77 -0.02 6.31
N TYR A 67 0.12 0.96 6.16
CA TYR A 67 -0.23 2.38 6.32
C TYR A 67 -0.66 2.94 4.96
N TYR A 68 -1.41 2.15 4.19
CA TYR A 68 -2.13 2.74 3.08
C TYR A 68 -3.22 3.60 3.70
N LEU A 69 -3.28 4.85 3.26
CA LEU A 69 -4.42 5.70 3.52
C LEU A 69 -5.70 4.92 3.15
N PRO A 70 -6.81 5.11 3.87
CA PRO A 70 -8.03 4.33 3.69
C PRO A 70 -8.52 4.35 2.24
N VAL A 71 -8.31 5.48 1.54
CA VAL A 71 -8.58 5.62 0.13
C VAL A 71 -7.28 5.67 -0.67
N LYS A 72 -7.11 4.71 -1.59
CA LYS A 72 -5.92 4.61 -2.44
C LYS A 72 -5.87 5.74 -3.47
N GLY A 73 -4.77 6.48 -3.47
CA GLY A 73 -4.38 7.41 -4.54
C GLY A 73 -3.10 6.99 -5.24
N LEU A 74 -2.26 7.96 -5.62
CA LEU A 74 -0.96 7.71 -6.24
C LEU A 74 -0.07 6.86 -5.33
N HIS A 75 0.77 6.00 -5.91
CA HIS A 75 1.62 5.12 -5.10
C HIS A 75 2.58 5.93 -4.23
N HIS A 76 2.64 5.60 -2.94
CA HIS A 76 3.35 6.36 -1.90
C HIS A 76 4.83 6.64 -2.24
N SER A 77 5.52 5.70 -2.89
CA SER A 77 6.91 5.93 -3.32
C SER A 77 7.05 7.04 -4.36
N VAL A 78 6.05 7.18 -5.25
CA VAL A 78 6.00 8.26 -6.26
C VAL A 78 5.68 9.57 -5.57
N CYS A 79 4.71 9.59 -4.66
CA CYS A 79 4.38 10.76 -3.84
C CYS A 79 5.61 11.29 -3.09
N TRP A 80 6.34 10.41 -2.42
CA TRP A 80 7.58 10.77 -1.73
C TRP A 80 8.64 11.32 -2.68
N GLY A 81 8.82 10.70 -3.86
CA GLY A 81 9.73 11.20 -4.89
C GLY A 81 9.36 12.59 -5.40
N LEU A 82 8.06 12.88 -5.58
CA LEU A 82 7.56 14.21 -5.96
C LEU A 82 7.86 15.24 -4.88
N ALA A 83 7.55 14.93 -3.62
CA ALA A 83 7.83 15.80 -2.48
C ALA A 83 9.33 16.07 -2.31
N LEU A 84 10.16 15.04 -2.46
CA LEU A 84 11.62 15.16 -2.43
C LEU A 84 12.14 16.10 -3.54
N SER A 85 11.59 15.95 -4.76
CA SER A 85 11.98 16.77 -5.91
C SER A 85 11.63 18.25 -5.72
N ALA A 86 10.60 18.55 -4.94
CA ALA A 86 10.19 19.91 -4.61
C ALA A 86 11.12 20.62 -3.61
N ARG A 87 12.07 19.90 -2.98
CA ARG A 87 13.09 20.46 -2.07
C ARG A 87 12.49 21.32 -0.94
N LEU A 88 11.41 20.82 -0.33
CA LEU A 88 10.63 21.53 0.67
C LEU A 88 11.47 21.97 1.87
N ARG A 89 11.25 23.19 2.35
CA ARG A 89 11.89 23.77 3.54
C ARG A 89 10.88 24.11 4.63
N PRO A 90 11.24 23.99 5.92
CA PRO A 90 10.37 24.41 7.01
C PRO A 90 9.88 25.85 6.85
N GLY A 91 8.62 26.10 7.17
CA GLY A 91 7.96 27.40 7.03
C GLY A 91 7.34 27.66 5.66
N GLU A 92 7.64 26.84 4.64
CA GLU A 92 7.00 26.95 3.33
C GLU A 92 5.56 26.43 3.34
N VAL A 93 4.83 26.81 2.29
CA VAL A 93 3.48 26.33 2.00
C VAL A 93 3.51 25.60 0.67
N VAL A 94 2.99 24.37 0.64
CA VAL A 94 2.83 23.57 -0.57
C VAL A 94 1.36 23.57 -0.96
N LEU A 95 1.08 23.89 -2.22
CA LEU A 95 -0.24 23.81 -2.82
C LEU A 95 -0.26 22.67 -3.84
N ASP A 96 -1.19 21.74 -3.69
CA ASP A 96 -1.59 20.81 -4.74
C ASP A 96 -2.98 21.20 -5.25
N PRO A 97 -3.07 21.84 -6.43
CA PRO A 97 -4.32 22.40 -6.96
C PRO A 97 -5.29 21.35 -7.52
N MET A 98 -4.85 20.09 -7.65
CA MET A 98 -5.65 18.96 -8.12
C MET A 98 -5.30 17.73 -7.27
N CYS A 99 -5.51 17.87 -5.96
CA CYS A 99 -4.93 16.96 -4.97
C CYS A 99 -5.53 15.56 -5.01
N GLY A 100 -6.67 15.36 -5.69
CA GLY A 100 -7.43 14.12 -5.68
C GLY A 100 -7.67 13.68 -4.25
N LYS A 101 -7.09 12.54 -3.86
CA LYS A 101 -7.21 11.92 -2.53
C LYS A 101 -6.12 12.37 -1.54
N ALA A 102 -5.43 13.47 -1.85
CA ALA A 102 -4.36 14.09 -1.06
C ALA A 102 -3.15 13.19 -0.73
N THR A 103 -2.94 12.07 -1.44
CA THR A 103 -1.85 11.11 -1.11
C THR A 103 -0.47 11.75 -1.19
N VAL A 104 -0.23 12.66 -2.15
CA VAL A 104 1.02 13.41 -2.25
C VAL A 104 1.25 14.29 -1.01
N LEU A 105 0.22 15.03 -0.58
CA LEU A 105 0.29 15.90 0.58
C LEU A 105 0.46 15.12 1.89
N CYS A 106 -0.28 14.01 2.06
CA CYS A 106 -0.14 13.13 3.22
C CYS A 106 1.28 12.57 3.34
N GLU A 107 1.86 12.10 2.24
CA GLU A 107 3.24 11.59 2.28
C GLU A 107 4.28 12.67 2.49
N ALA A 108 4.11 13.83 1.84
CA ALA A 108 5.00 14.96 2.07
C ALA A 108 4.95 15.40 3.55
N ALA A 109 3.76 15.49 4.13
CA ALA A 109 3.59 15.90 5.52
C ALA A 109 4.19 14.92 6.52
N ALA A 110 4.24 13.62 6.21
CA ALA A 110 4.87 12.61 7.05
C ALA A 110 6.39 12.81 7.15
N PHE A 111 7.06 13.22 6.06
CA PHE A 111 8.52 13.37 5.99
C PHE A 111 9.03 14.81 6.21
N TRP A 112 8.23 15.84 5.92
CA TRP A 112 8.59 17.25 6.09
C TRP A 112 7.64 17.97 7.05
N PRO A 113 7.74 17.71 8.37
CA PRO A 113 6.71 18.17 9.28
C PRO A 113 6.66 19.68 9.55
N GLY A 114 7.70 20.42 9.18
CA GLY A 114 7.75 21.88 9.31
C GLY A 114 7.08 22.65 8.17
N VAL A 115 6.47 21.97 7.21
CA VAL A 115 5.80 22.57 6.04
C VAL A 115 4.28 22.54 6.24
N ARG A 116 3.57 23.53 5.71
CA ARG A 116 2.11 23.53 5.64
C ARG A 116 1.63 23.11 4.25
N TYR A 117 0.53 22.39 4.19
CA TYR A 117 0.03 21.80 2.95
C TYR A 117 -1.41 22.21 2.71
N LEU A 118 -1.72 22.59 1.48
CA LEU A 118 -3.05 22.93 1.02
C LEU A 118 -3.36 22.08 -0.22
N GLY A 119 -4.45 21.32 -0.16
CA GLY A 119 -4.99 20.57 -1.28
C GLY A 119 -6.28 21.20 -1.77
N CYS A 120 -6.42 21.27 -3.09
CA CYS A 120 -7.65 21.68 -3.74
C CYS A 120 -8.04 20.62 -4.77
N ASP A 121 -9.32 20.30 -4.88
CA ASP A 121 -9.85 19.55 -6.02
C ASP A 121 -11.27 20.05 -6.35
N ILE A 122 -11.66 19.90 -7.62
CA ILE A 122 -12.98 20.30 -8.12
C ILE A 122 -14.04 19.25 -7.84
N ASP A 123 -13.61 17.99 -7.71
CA ASP A 123 -14.50 16.87 -7.44
C ASP A 123 -14.73 16.72 -5.92
N GLY A 124 -15.97 16.96 -5.49
CA GLY A 124 -16.38 16.81 -4.10
C GLY A 124 -16.19 15.40 -3.54
N ALA A 125 -16.26 14.35 -4.38
CA ALA A 125 -15.98 12.99 -3.94
C ALA A 125 -14.50 12.80 -3.59
N GLN A 126 -13.61 13.36 -4.41
CA GLN A 126 -12.16 13.33 -4.17
C GLN A 126 -11.78 14.13 -2.93
N VAL A 127 -12.41 15.30 -2.72
CA VAL A 127 -12.26 16.10 -1.51
C VAL A 127 -12.67 15.32 -0.26
N ALA A 128 -13.81 14.62 -0.30
CA ALA A 128 -14.25 13.80 0.82
C ALA A 128 -13.26 12.66 1.14
N ASP A 129 -12.79 11.95 0.11
CA ASP A 129 -11.76 10.91 0.24
C ASP A 129 -10.42 11.47 0.76
N ALA A 130 -10.04 12.68 0.33
CA ALA A 130 -8.85 13.38 0.82
C ALA A 130 -8.96 13.74 2.31
N VAL A 131 -10.12 14.23 2.75
CA VAL A 131 -10.39 14.51 4.17
C VAL A 131 -10.29 13.23 5.00
N LEU A 132 -10.91 12.13 4.55
CA LEU A 132 -10.80 10.83 5.22
C LEU A 132 -9.34 10.38 5.34
N ASN A 133 -8.55 10.57 4.29
CA ASN A 133 -7.14 10.24 4.28
C ASN A 133 -6.32 11.11 5.25
N THR A 134 -6.53 12.43 5.27
CA THR A 134 -5.80 13.34 6.17
C THR A 134 -6.18 13.14 7.63
N GLU A 135 -7.44 12.84 7.92
CA GLU A 135 -7.91 12.48 9.25
C GLU A 135 -7.32 11.17 9.75
N TYR A 136 -7.35 10.13 8.91
CA TYR A 136 -6.75 8.83 9.23
C TYR A 136 -5.24 8.95 9.50
N ALA A 137 -4.55 9.82 8.77
CA ALA A 137 -3.13 10.10 8.97
C ALA A 137 -2.83 10.99 10.18
N GLY A 138 -3.84 11.53 10.88
CA GLY A 138 -3.65 12.45 12.01
C GLY A 138 -3.02 13.78 11.59
N LEU A 139 -3.30 14.24 10.36
CA LEU A 139 -2.70 15.44 9.76
C LEU A 139 -3.64 16.66 9.79
N GLN A 140 -4.71 16.61 10.59
CA GLN A 140 -5.63 17.74 10.74
C GLN A 140 -4.87 18.98 11.21
N GLY A 141 -5.14 20.13 10.56
CA GLY A 141 -4.48 21.41 10.85
C GLY A 141 -3.10 21.61 10.20
N LYS A 142 -2.54 20.58 9.56
CA LYS A 142 -1.28 20.65 8.80
C LYS A 142 -1.48 20.45 7.30
N VAL A 143 -2.42 19.57 6.94
CA VAL A 143 -2.93 19.42 5.59
C VAL A 143 -4.37 19.93 5.58
N GLU A 144 -4.60 21.04 4.88
CA GLU A 144 -5.93 21.60 4.67
C GLU A 144 -6.44 21.18 3.28
N ILE A 145 -7.71 20.77 3.19
CA ILE A 145 -8.34 20.34 1.94
C ILE A 145 -9.52 21.25 1.65
N VAL A 146 -9.59 21.77 0.43
CA VAL A 146 -10.61 22.72 -0.01
C VAL A 146 -11.27 22.21 -1.30
N LEU A 147 -12.60 22.34 -1.39
CA LEU A 147 -13.32 22.18 -2.65
C LEU A 147 -13.15 23.46 -3.48
N GLY A 148 -12.58 23.35 -4.67
CA GLY A 148 -12.31 24.53 -5.48
C GLY A 148 -11.91 24.21 -6.91
N SER A 149 -11.90 25.24 -7.75
CA SER A 149 -11.46 25.15 -9.14
C SER A 149 -10.30 26.12 -9.38
N VAL A 150 -9.36 25.74 -10.24
CA VAL A 150 -8.12 26.48 -10.52
C VAL A 150 -8.23 27.18 -11.88
N ARG A 151 -9.44 27.67 -12.22
CA ARG A 151 -9.71 28.39 -13.47
C ARG A 151 -9.63 29.90 -13.29
#